data_AF-A0A9P6AA04-F1
#
_entry.id   AF-A0A9P6AA04-F1
#
_cell.length_a   1.000
_cell.length_b   1.000
_cell.length_c   1.000
_cell.angle_alpha   90.00
_cell.angle_beta   90.00
_cell.angle_gamma   90.00
#
_symmetry.space_group_name_H-M   'P 1'
#
loop_
_entity.id
_entity.type
_entity.pdbx_description
1 polymer ?
#
loop_
_entity_poly.entity_id
_entity_poly.type
_entity_poly.pdbx_seq_one_letter_code
_entity_poly.pdbx_strand_id
1 'polypeptide(L)'
;MTYFERTTCLSLLARLHIHGYLYNSHPSKILVQPGPLEKKPDRRGIEEPRFRVVGMENAMTFETFKRTEGATRSREYEGRAKMGVQGDPAEGV
;
A
#
# COMPACT_ATOMS: atom_id res chain seq x y z
N MET A 1 5.49 -12.77 16.29
CA MET A 1 6.22 -12.41 15.06
C MET A 1 7.66 -12.02 15.41
N THR A 2 8.62 -12.75 14.90
CA THR A 2 10.06 -12.53 15.10
C THR A 2 10.53 -11.24 14.41
N TYR A 3 11.76 -10.81 14.67
CA TYR A 3 12.35 -9.66 13.97
C TYR A 3 12.52 -9.93 12.47
N PHE A 4 12.97 -11.12 12.09
CA PHE A 4 13.14 -11.54 10.70
C PHE A 4 11.83 -11.49 9.90
N GLU A 5 10.74 -11.99 10.49
CA GLU A 5 9.41 -11.98 9.87
C GLU A 5 8.92 -10.54 9.63
N ARG A 6 9.09 -9.66 10.63
CA ARG A 6 8.78 -8.22 10.49
C ARG A 6 9.55 -7.57 9.35
N THR A 7 10.86 -7.75 9.33
CA THR A 7 11.74 -7.19 8.29
C THR A 7 11.35 -7.70 6.90
N THR A 8 10.99 -8.98 6.78
CA THR A 8 10.56 -9.57 5.50
C THR A 8 9.25 -8.97 5.01
N CYS A 9 8.25 -8.80 5.89
CA CYS A 9 6.98 -8.16 5.56
C CYS A 9 7.17 -6.69 5.14
N LEU A 10 7.93 -5.92 5.90
CA LEU A 10 8.23 -4.52 5.57
C LEU A 10 8.99 -4.40 4.24
N SER A 11 9.93 -5.31 3.98
CA SER A 11 10.67 -5.33 2.71
C SER A 11 9.77 -5.66 1.51
N LEU A 12 8.69 -6.42 1.68
CA LEU A 12 7.69 -6.64 0.62
C LEU A 12 6.90 -5.37 0.32
N LEU A 13 6.43 -4.67 1.36
CA LEU A 13 5.70 -3.42 1.22
C LEU A 13 6.56 -2.32 0.59
N ALA A 14 7.83 -2.20 1.01
CA ALA A 14 8.77 -1.24 0.45
C ALA A 14 8.97 -1.45 -1.06
N ARG A 15 9.06 -2.71 -1.51
CA ARG A 15 9.18 -3.03 -2.94
C ARG A 15 7.94 -2.60 -3.73
N LEU A 16 6.74 -2.77 -3.19
CA LEU A 16 5.52 -2.27 -3.84
C LEU A 16 5.56 -0.75 -4.02
N HIS A 17 5.97 -0.01 -2.98
CA HIS A 17 6.09 1.44 -3.06
C HIS A 17 7.17 1.90 -4.06
N ILE A 18 8.32 1.23 -4.11
CA ILE A 18 9.38 1.50 -5.10
C ILE A 18 8.87 1.30 -6.53
N HIS A 19 7.98 0.33 -6.74
CA HIS A 19 7.33 0.09 -8.02
C HIS A 19 6.10 0.99 -8.28
N GLY A 20 5.85 1.99 -7.43
CA GLY A 20 4.79 2.97 -7.63
C GLY A 20 3.39 2.46 -7.30
N TYR A 21 3.26 1.36 -6.53
CA TYR A 21 1.98 0.89 -6.04
C TYR A 21 1.76 1.37 -4.61
N LEU A 22 0.66 2.09 -4.39
CA LEU A 22 0.11 2.35 -3.07
C LEU A 22 -0.83 1.21 -2.72
N TYR A 23 -0.51 0.52 -1.64
CA TYR A 23 -1.22 -0.67 -1.21
C TYR A 23 -1.76 -0.44 0.20
N ASN A 24 -3.04 -0.75 0.43
CA ASN A 24 -3.62 -0.70 1.77
C ASN A 24 -3.03 -1.82 2.63
N SER A 25 -2.04 -1.49 3.45
CA SER A 25 -1.16 -2.40 4.18
C SER A 25 -1.81 -3.05 5.41
N HIS A 26 -2.99 -3.63 5.25
CA HIS A 26 -3.64 -4.35 6.35
C HIS A 26 -2.94 -5.70 6.60
N PRO A 27 -2.58 -6.06 7.85
CA PRO A 27 -1.88 -7.30 8.16
C PRO A 27 -2.59 -8.57 7.67
N SER A 28 -3.93 -8.57 7.61
CA SER A 28 -4.72 -9.71 7.13
C SER A 28 -4.52 -10.03 5.64
N LYS A 29 -3.90 -9.13 4.88
CA LYS A 29 -3.60 -9.31 3.47
C LYS A 29 -2.15 -9.71 3.21
N ILE A 30 -1.42 -10.08 4.26
CA ILE A 30 -0.12 -10.73 4.16
C ILE A 30 -0.30 -12.19 4.57
N LEU A 31 -0.19 -13.09 3.60
CA LEU A 31 -0.28 -14.53 3.85
C LEU A 31 1.09 -15.08 4.19
N VAL A 32 1.10 -15.98 5.18
CA VAL A 32 2.26 -16.81 5.51
C VAL A 32 2.08 -18.16 4.83
N GLN A 33 3.12 -18.63 4.16
CA GLN A 33 3.15 -19.95 3.57
C GLN A 33 4.41 -20.69 4.00
N PRO A 34 4.35 -22.03 4.14
CA PRO A 34 5.52 -22.85 4.35
C PRO A 34 6.55 -22.61 3.25
N GLY A 35 7.82 -22.58 3.63
CA GLY A 35 8.91 -22.33 2.70
C GLY A 35 10.12 -23.23 2.92
N PRO A 36 11.15 -23.04 2.09
CA PRO A 36 11.22 -22.06 1.01
C PRO A 36 10.64 -22.60 -0.32
N LEU A 37 10.30 -21.71 -1.26
CA LEU A 37 9.47 -22.06 -2.43
C LEU A 37 10.16 -22.96 -3.45
N GLU A 38 11.49 -22.92 -3.46
CA GLU A 38 12.39 -23.78 -4.24
C GLU A 38 12.39 -25.24 -3.76
N LYS A 39 11.99 -25.50 -2.50
CA LYS A 39 11.80 -26.88 -2.01
C LYS A 39 10.43 -27.40 -2.46
N LYS A 40 10.35 -28.71 -2.68
CA LYS A 40 9.08 -29.42 -2.97
C LYS A 40 8.09 -29.25 -1.79
N PRO A 41 6.76 -29.28 -2.03
CA PRO A 41 5.76 -29.01 -0.99
C PRO A 41 5.90 -29.84 0.29
N ASP A 42 6.26 -31.12 0.16
CA ASP A 42 6.52 -32.07 1.25
C ASP A 42 7.75 -31.73 2.11
N ARG A 43 8.64 -30.87 1.59
CA ARG A 43 9.86 -30.40 2.25
C ARG A 43 9.78 -28.93 2.67
N ARG A 44 8.61 -28.31 2.54
CA ARG A 44 8.37 -26.94 3.01
C ARG A 44 7.95 -26.98 4.48
N GLY A 45 8.54 -26.11 5.28
CA GLY A 45 8.26 -26.01 6.71
C GLY A 45 7.95 -24.59 7.12
N ILE A 46 7.47 -24.42 8.35
CA ILE A 46 7.29 -23.11 8.97
C ILE A 46 8.61 -22.50 9.49
N GLU A 47 9.69 -23.29 9.51
CA GLU A 47 11.02 -22.86 9.95
C GLU A 47 11.61 -21.78 9.05
N GLU A 48 11.30 -21.82 7.76
CA GLU A 48 11.69 -20.81 6.76
C GLU A 48 10.43 -20.24 6.07
N PRO A 49 9.61 -19.44 6.77
CA PRO A 49 8.34 -18.99 6.22
C PRO A 49 8.56 -18.01 5.07
N ARG A 50 7.66 -18.05 4.08
CA ARG A 50 7.60 -17.05 3.01
C ARG A 50 6.31 -16.24 3.14
N PHE A 51 6.41 -14.95 2.85
CA PHE A 51 5.30 -14.01 2.97
C PHE A 51 4.82 -13.58 1.58
N ARG A 52 3.51 -13.44 1.40
CA ARG A 52 2.89 -12.98 0.14
C ARG A 52 1.89 -11.87 0.43
N VAL A 53 2.00 -10.77 -0.30
CA VAL A 53 0.95 -9.75 -0.33
C VAL A 53 -0.15 -10.23 -1.26
N VAL A 54 -1.40 -10.19 -0.79
CA VAL A 54 -2.60 -10.50 -1.58
C VAL A 54 -3.54 -9.30 -1.56
N GLY A 55 -4.71 -9.37 -2.20
CA GLY A 55 -5.70 -8.30 -2.04
C GLY A 55 -5.41 -7.03 -2.84
N MET A 56 -4.83 -7.16 -4.04
CA MET A 56 -4.45 -6.01 -4.88
C MET A 56 -5.65 -5.26 -5.48
N GLU A 57 -6.89 -5.73 -5.28
CA GLU A 57 -8.11 -5.09 -5.76
C GLU A 57 -8.29 -3.64 -5.25
N ASN A 58 -7.71 -3.32 -4.08
CA ASN A 58 -7.76 -1.98 -3.49
C ASN A 58 -6.42 -1.23 -3.62
N ALA A 59 -5.45 -1.81 -4.33
CA ALA A 59 -4.20 -1.13 -4.60
C ALA A 59 -4.42 -0.10 -5.71
N MET A 60 -3.68 1.00 -5.65
CA MET A 60 -3.68 2.01 -6.71
C MET A 60 -2.25 2.38 -7.08
N THR A 61 -2.04 2.83 -8.30
CA THR A 61 -0.73 3.40 -8.66
C THR A 61 -0.59 4.79 -8.06
N PHE A 62 0.64 5.20 -7.80
CA PHE A 62 0.94 6.56 -7.33
C PHE A 62 0.43 7.63 -8.29
N GLU A 63 0.43 7.36 -9.60
CA GLU A 63 -0.18 8.24 -10.60
C GLU A 63 -1.70 8.34 -10.46
N THR A 64 -2.38 7.20 -10.24
CA THR A 64 -3.83 7.20 -9.99
C THR A 64 -4.17 7.96 -8.71
N PHE A 65 -3.35 7.79 -7.67
CA PHE A 65 -3.48 8.53 -6.42
C PHE A 65 -3.34 10.04 -6.64
N LYS A 66 -2.27 10.51 -7.29
CA LYS A 66 -2.07 11.94 -7.61
C LYS A 66 -3.25 12.53 -8.39
N ARG A 67 -3.77 11.80 -9.37
CA ARG A 67 -4.96 12.23 -10.13
C ARG A 67 -6.20 12.31 -9.26
N THR A 68 -6.39 11.36 -8.36
CA THR A 68 -7.53 11.32 -7.45
C THR A 68 -7.45 12.43 -6.41
N GLU A 69 -6.30 12.62 -5.77
CA GLU A 69 -6.01 13.74 -4.87
C GLU A 69 -6.22 15.09 -5.57
N GLY A 70 -5.72 15.24 -6.80
CA GLY A 70 -5.95 16.44 -7.60
C GLY A 70 -7.44 16.69 -7.86
N ALA A 71 -8.19 15.64 -8.21
CA ALA A 71 -9.63 15.74 -8.43
C ALA A 71 -10.42 16.04 -7.15
N THR A 72 -10.01 15.47 -6.00
CA THR A 72 -10.61 15.76 -4.69
C THR A 72 -10.39 17.23 -4.33
N ARG A 73 -9.16 17.73 -4.45
CA ARG A 73 -8.83 19.14 -4.20
C ARG A 73 -9.61 20.09 -5.11
N SER A 74 -9.78 19.77 -6.39
CA SER A 74 -10.61 20.57 -7.31
C SER A 74 -12.08 20.60 -6.87
N ARG A 75 -12.65 19.46 -6.44
CA ARG A 75 -14.03 19.40 -5.94
C ARG A 75 -14.22 20.14 -4.62
N GLU A 76 -13.25 20.06 -3.72
CA GLU A 76 -13.25 20.83 -2.47
C GLU A 76 -13.20 22.33 -2.74
N TYR A 77 -12.38 22.77 -3.69
CA TYR A 77 -12.33 24.15 -4.14
C TYR A 77 -13.66 24.61 -4.73
N GLU A 78 -14.26 23.82 -5.64
CA GLU A 78 -15.59 24.11 -6.21
C GLU A 78 -16.68 24.15 -5.13
N GLY A 79 -16.64 23.23 -4.16
CA GLY A 79 -17.58 23.21 -3.04
C GLY A 79 -17.45 24.45 -2.15
N ARG A 80 -16.22 24.87 -1.84
CA ARG A 80 -15.94 26.11 -1.10
C ARG A 80 -16.38 27.37 -1.86
N ALA A 81 -16.12 27.42 -3.16
CA ALA A 81 -16.56 28.52 -4.02
C ALA A 81 -18.10 28.62 -4.05
N LYS A 82 -18.81 27.49 -4.12
CA LYS A 82 -20.29 27.45 -4.02
C LYS A 82 -20.83 27.84 -2.64
N MET A 83 -20.05 27.66 -1.58
CA MET A 83 -20.38 28.11 -0.22
C MET A 83 -19.91 29.54 0.08
N GLY A 84 -19.37 30.27 -0.90
CA GLY A 84 -18.94 31.67 -0.73
C GLY A 84 -17.65 31.84 0.10
N VAL A 85 -16.87 30.78 0.30
CA VAL A 85 -15.58 30.83 1.02
C VAL A 85 -14.47 31.11 0.01
N GLN A 86 -13.91 32.32 0.04
CA GLN A 86 -12.87 32.78 -0.90
C GLN A 86 -11.48 32.69 -0.26
N GLY A 87 -10.60 31.84 -0.80
CA GLY A 87 -9.20 31.72 -0.35
C GLY A 87 -8.44 30.54 -0.99
N ASP A 88 -7.21 30.79 -1.42
CA ASP A 88 -6.31 29.81 -2.05
C ASP A 88 -5.60 28.94 -0.99
N PRO A 89 -5.66 27.60 -1.03
CA PRO A 89 -5.01 26.74 -0.03
C PRO A 89 -3.48 26.70 -0.09
N ALA A 90 -2.85 27.38 -1.06
CA ALA A 90 -1.40 27.35 -1.27
C ALA A 90 -0.59 28.32 -0.38
N GLU A 91 -1.24 29.24 0.33
CA GLU A 91 -0.57 30.19 1.25
C GLU A 91 -0.76 29.73 2.71
N GLY A 92 0.08 28.79 3.14
CA GLY A 92 0.08 28.31 4.51
C GLY A 92 1.20 27.32 4.79
N VAL A 93 2.45 27.80 4.71
CA VAL A 93 3.63 27.20 5.37
C VAL A 93 3.94 28.02 6.60
#